data_AF-A0A2N1T7U5-F1
#
_entry.id   AF-A0A2N1T7U5-F1
#
_cell.length_a   1.000
_cell.length_b   1.000
_cell.length_c   1.000
_cell.angle_alpha   90.00
_cell.angle_beta   90.00
_cell.angle_gamma   90.00
#
_symmetry.space_group_name_H-M   'P 1'
#
loop_
_entity.id
_entity.type
_entity.pdbx_description
1 polymer ?
#
loop_
_entity_poly.entity_id
_entity_poly.type
_entity_poly.pdbx_seq_one_letter_code
_entity_poly.pdbx_strand_id
1 'polypeptide(L)'
;MNVLLFGIILFVIPFGVQIVLWRRNIVSKTPKIIIAIFIFGFFLLGIINVLLTGYHLIYAGINLKYIYRLLHSYLIASSMFIAYLLTYTAIESDSPSGLILKKVEKYGMNGLPNNELKGILTNNNTVLERLEGLIRDKNVTKQNGRYVMTRNGRLLLYTILFLRSLFTSDEFRG
;
A
#
# COMPACT_ATOMS: atom_id res chain seq x y z
N MET A 1 -8.88 -22.26 -15.71
CA MET A 1 -9.60 -21.40 -14.76
C MET A 1 -9.22 -21.62 -13.30
N ASN A 2 -9.06 -22.84 -12.80
CA ASN A 2 -8.83 -23.08 -11.36
C ASN A 2 -7.53 -22.48 -10.79
N VAL A 3 -6.46 -22.38 -11.59
CA VAL A 3 -5.15 -21.84 -11.14
C VAL A 3 -5.23 -20.36 -10.76
N LEU A 4 -5.84 -19.55 -11.63
CA LEU A 4 -5.97 -18.11 -11.41
C LEU A 4 -6.85 -17.83 -10.18
N LEU A 5 -7.99 -18.51 -10.09
CA LEU A 5 -8.93 -18.33 -8.98
C LEU A 5 -8.30 -18.76 -7.65
N PHE A 6 -7.56 -19.89 -7.64
CA PHE A 6 -6.85 -20.34 -6.45
C PHE A 6 -5.73 -19.36 -6.05
N GLY A 7 -4.95 -18.84 -7.01
CA GLY A 7 -3.93 -17.82 -6.76
C GLY A 7 -4.53 -16.54 -6.15
N ILE A 8 -5.67 -16.07 -6.67
CA ILE A 8 -6.39 -14.91 -6.10
C ILE A 8 -6.84 -15.19 -4.67
N ILE A 9 -7.47 -16.35 -4.42
CA ILE A 9 -7.92 -16.73 -3.07
C ILE A 9 -6.74 -16.80 -2.09
N LEU A 10 -5.63 -17.37 -2.54
CA LEU A 10 -4.40 -17.52 -1.76
C LEU A 10 -3.82 -16.17 -1.33
N PHE A 11 -4.03 -15.11 -2.11
CA PHE A 11 -3.68 -13.73 -1.75
C PHE A 11 -4.77 -13.01 -0.93
N VAL A 12 -6.03 -13.11 -1.34
CA VAL A 12 -7.15 -12.34 -0.75
C VAL A 12 -7.45 -12.75 0.69
N ILE A 13 -7.35 -14.04 1.03
CA ILE A 13 -7.62 -14.49 2.40
C ILE A 13 -6.61 -13.91 3.41
N PRO A 14 -5.28 -14.08 3.23
CA PRO A 14 -4.29 -13.48 4.13
C PRO A 14 -4.37 -11.95 4.17
N PHE A 15 -4.62 -11.32 3.03
CA PHE A 15 -4.83 -9.86 2.94
C PHE A 15 -6.04 -9.41 3.76
N GLY A 16 -7.16 -10.11 3.68
CA GLY A 16 -8.35 -9.84 4.50
C GLY A 16 -8.07 -10.02 6.00
N VAL A 17 -7.39 -11.11 6.37
CA VAL A 17 -6.98 -11.36 7.76
C VAL A 17 -6.11 -10.23 8.28
N GLN A 18 -5.12 -9.80 7.49
CA GLN A 18 -4.25 -8.67 7.83
C GLN A 18 -5.05 -7.38 8.05
N ILE A 19 -5.96 -7.01 7.14
CA ILE A 19 -6.80 -5.82 7.29
C ILE A 19 -7.62 -5.90 8.58
N VAL A 20 -8.22 -7.06 8.88
CA VAL A 20 -9.02 -7.25 10.10
C VAL A 20 -8.15 -7.12 11.35
N LEU A 21 -6.96 -7.73 11.37
CA LEU A 21 -6.02 -7.65 12.48
C LEU A 21 -5.54 -6.22 12.73
N TRP A 22 -5.30 -5.47 11.66
CA TRP A 22 -4.95 -4.05 11.72
C TRP A 22 -6.11 -3.18 12.18
N ARG A 23 -7.32 -3.41 11.70
CA ARG A 23 -8.52 -2.66 12.12
C ARG A 23 -8.81 -2.82 13.60
N ARG A 24 -8.45 -3.96 14.19
CA ARG A 24 -8.61 -4.23 15.62
C ARG A 24 -7.40 -3.81 16.46
N ASN A 25 -6.37 -3.20 15.83
CA ASN A 25 -5.10 -2.84 16.48
C ASN A 25 -4.46 -4.00 17.26
N ILE A 26 -4.71 -5.25 16.84
CA ILE A 26 -4.22 -6.46 17.53
C ILE A 26 -2.73 -6.66 17.25
N VAL A 27 -2.28 -6.27 16.06
CA VAL A 27 -0.97 -6.64 15.51
C VAL A 27 -0.20 -5.40 15.11
N SER A 28 1.10 -5.38 15.40
CA SER A 28 1.95 -4.25 15.01
C SER A 28 2.03 -4.11 13.49
N LYS A 29 2.10 -2.87 13.01
CA LYS A 29 2.13 -2.52 11.58
C LYS A 29 3.51 -2.76 10.94
N THR A 30 4.36 -3.60 11.55
CA THR A 30 5.71 -3.83 11.06
C THR A 30 5.71 -4.72 9.81
N PRO A 31 6.55 -4.44 8.80
CA PRO A 31 6.66 -5.27 7.59
C PRO A 31 6.92 -6.74 7.88
N LYS A 32 7.63 -7.05 8.97
CA LYS A 32 7.91 -8.42 9.41
C LYS A 32 6.63 -9.22 9.70
N ILE A 33 5.65 -8.61 10.36
CA ILE A 33 4.40 -9.31 10.68
C ILE A 33 3.52 -9.46 9.44
N ILE A 34 3.52 -8.48 8.54
CA ILE A 34 2.85 -8.60 7.24
C ILE A 34 3.37 -9.84 6.50
N ILE A 35 4.70 -9.95 6.37
CA ILE A 35 5.34 -11.11 5.74
C ILE A 35 4.95 -12.41 6.45
N ALA A 36 4.95 -12.42 7.79
CA ALA A 36 4.57 -13.61 8.57
C ALA A 36 3.13 -14.05 8.31
N ILE A 37 2.17 -13.12 8.27
CA ILE A 37 0.75 -13.42 7.98
C ILE A 37 0.60 -14.04 6.59
N PHE A 38 1.27 -13.49 5.58
CA PHE A 38 1.21 -14.02 4.22
C PHE A 38 1.89 -15.38 4.08
N ILE A 39 3.08 -15.58 4.65
CA ILE A 39 3.76 -16.88 4.64
C ILE A 39 2.90 -17.94 5.34
N PHE A 40 2.37 -17.62 6.53
CA PHE A 40 1.51 -18.54 7.26
C PHE A 40 0.21 -18.85 6.50
N GLY A 41 -0.42 -17.84 5.89
CA GLY A 41 -1.62 -18.02 5.08
C GLY A 41 -1.38 -18.86 3.83
N PHE A 42 -0.28 -18.62 3.12
CA PHE A 42 0.15 -19.40 1.95
C PHE A 42 0.40 -20.87 2.31
N PHE A 43 1.01 -21.12 3.47
CA PHE A 43 1.27 -22.46 3.97
C PHE A 43 -0.03 -23.17 4.37
N LEU A 44 -0.88 -22.51 5.18
CA LEU A 44 -2.14 -23.07 5.65
C LEU A 44 -3.10 -23.41 4.50
N LEU A 45 -3.27 -22.48 3.55
CA LEU A 45 -4.12 -22.72 2.37
C LEU A 45 -3.53 -23.77 1.44
N GLY A 46 -2.20 -23.88 1.38
CA GLY A 46 -1.50 -24.96 0.70
C GLY A 46 -1.83 -26.33 1.28
N ILE A 47 -1.70 -26.47 2.60
CA ILE A 47 -2.05 -27.70 3.31
C ILE A 47 -3.52 -28.03 3.11
N ILE A 48 -4.43 -27.07 3.26
CA ILE A 48 -5.86 -27.29 3.05
C ILE A 48 -6.12 -27.78 1.62
N ASN A 49 -5.48 -27.19 0.62
CA ASN A 49 -5.64 -27.63 -0.77
C ASN A 49 -5.12 -29.05 -0.98
N VAL A 50 -3.94 -29.38 -0.43
CA VAL A 50 -3.38 -30.72 -0.46
C VAL A 50 -4.25 -31.71 0.30
N LEU A 51 -4.91 -31.35 1.40
CA LEU A 51 -5.83 -32.25 2.11
C LEU A 51 -7.12 -32.50 1.32
N LEU A 52 -7.71 -31.44 0.74
CA LEU A 52 -8.95 -31.52 -0.03
C LEU A 52 -8.79 -32.29 -1.35
N THR A 53 -7.63 -32.15 -2.00
CA THR A 53 -7.33 -32.86 -3.26
C THR A 53 -6.38 -34.04 -3.10
N GLY A 54 -5.84 -34.25 -1.90
CA GLY A 54 -4.85 -35.29 -1.57
C GLY A 54 -5.38 -36.71 -1.73
N TYR A 55 -6.70 -36.87 -1.71
CA TYR A 55 -7.36 -38.10 -2.10
C TYR A 55 -6.94 -38.55 -3.51
N HIS A 56 -6.68 -37.62 -4.44
CA HIS A 56 -6.18 -37.95 -5.77
C HIS A 56 -4.67 -38.24 -5.81
N LEU A 57 -3.87 -37.68 -4.90
CA LEU A 57 -2.41 -37.88 -4.87
C LEU A 57 -2.02 -39.25 -4.30
N ILE A 58 -2.76 -39.73 -3.29
CA ILE A 58 -2.46 -40.99 -2.61
C ILE A 58 -2.86 -42.19 -3.49
N TYR A 59 -3.95 -42.09 -4.24
CA TYR A 59 -4.47 -43.22 -5.05
C TYR A 59 -4.06 -43.18 -6.53
N ALA A 60 -3.75 -42.02 -7.12
CA ALA A 60 -3.39 -41.91 -8.54
C ALA A 60 -1.91 -41.59 -8.80
N GLY A 61 -1.09 -41.52 -7.76
CA GLY A 61 0.33 -41.15 -7.85
C GLY A 61 0.58 -39.65 -8.03
N ILE A 62 1.87 -39.27 -8.06
CA ILE A 62 2.28 -37.87 -8.20
C ILE A 62 1.98 -37.39 -9.63
N ASN A 63 0.89 -36.65 -9.78
CA ASN A 63 0.53 -36.03 -11.05
C ASN A 63 1.31 -34.72 -11.26
N LEU A 64 2.27 -34.70 -12.20
CA LEU A 64 3.04 -33.49 -12.55
C LEU A 64 2.15 -32.29 -12.87
N LYS A 65 0.96 -32.51 -13.46
CA LYS A 65 0.01 -31.45 -13.79
C LYS A 65 -0.53 -30.76 -12.54
N TYR A 66 -0.66 -31.49 -11.43
CA TYR A 66 -1.09 -30.91 -10.16
C TYR A 66 0.00 -30.03 -9.53
N ILE A 67 1.25 -30.51 -9.52
CA ILE A 67 2.41 -29.72 -9.05
C ILE A 67 2.53 -28.43 -9.86
N TYR A 68 2.42 -28.51 -11.19
CA TYR A 68 2.47 -27.35 -12.07
C TYR A 68 1.37 -26.33 -11.75
N ARG A 69 0.14 -26.79 -11.47
CA ARG A 69 -0.99 -25.93 -11.09
C ARG A 69 -0.78 -25.23 -9.75
N LEU A 70 -0.26 -25.95 -8.75
CA LEU A 70 0.09 -25.36 -7.47
C LEU A 70 1.15 -24.29 -7.63
N LEU A 71 2.26 -24.62 -8.30
CA LEU A 71 3.39 -23.71 -8.49
C LEU A 71 2.96 -22.43 -9.23
N HIS A 72 2.14 -22.55 -10.27
CA HIS A 72 1.58 -21.37 -10.96
C HIS A 72 0.69 -20.52 -10.05
N SER A 73 -0.14 -21.15 -9.22
CA SER A 73 -1.02 -20.41 -8.30
C SER A 73 -0.22 -19.65 -7.24
N TYR A 74 0.83 -20.27 -6.71
CA TYR A 74 1.76 -19.61 -5.77
C TYR A 74 2.52 -18.47 -6.42
N LEU A 75 2.92 -18.62 -7.69
CA LEU A 75 3.62 -17.56 -8.42
C LEU A 75 2.73 -16.33 -8.63
N ILE A 76 1.45 -16.54 -8.97
CA ILE A 76 0.45 -15.46 -9.05
C ILE A 76 0.25 -14.80 -7.68
N ALA A 77 0.05 -15.58 -6.62
CA ALA A 77 -0.16 -15.01 -5.29
C ALA A 77 1.07 -14.24 -4.78
N SER A 78 2.27 -14.73 -5.09
CA SER A 78 3.53 -14.09 -4.72
C SER A 78 3.75 -12.78 -5.47
N SER A 79 3.41 -12.71 -6.76
CA SER A 79 3.50 -11.46 -7.52
C SER A 79 2.54 -10.39 -6.99
N MET A 80 1.31 -10.78 -6.65
CA MET A 80 0.35 -9.89 -5.98
C MET A 80 0.84 -9.43 -4.60
N PHE A 81 1.42 -10.35 -3.83
CA PHE A 81 1.99 -10.03 -2.52
C PHE A 81 3.18 -9.06 -2.60
N ILE A 82 4.10 -9.25 -3.56
CA ILE A 82 5.22 -8.33 -3.76
C ILE A 82 4.74 -6.95 -4.19
N ALA A 83 3.79 -6.88 -5.14
CA ALA A 83 3.19 -5.62 -5.55
C ALA A 83 2.50 -4.90 -4.37
N TYR A 84 1.81 -5.68 -3.53
CA TYR A 84 1.23 -5.18 -2.29
C TYR A 84 2.29 -4.64 -1.32
N LEU A 85 3.38 -5.38 -1.08
CA LEU A 85 4.43 -4.99 -0.15
C LEU A 85 5.15 -3.71 -0.60
N LEU A 86 5.41 -3.56 -1.90
CA LEU A 86 5.95 -2.33 -2.50
C LEU A 86 4.99 -1.14 -2.32
N THR A 87 3.70 -1.38 -2.50
CA THR A 87 2.68 -0.35 -2.30
C THR A 87 2.59 0.04 -0.83
N TYR A 88 2.67 -0.93 0.07
CA TYR A 88 2.63 -0.69 1.51
C TYR A 88 3.83 0.15 1.98
N THR A 89 5.06 -0.20 1.58
CA THR A 89 6.24 0.57 1.96
C THR A 89 6.22 1.99 1.39
N ALA A 90 5.70 2.17 0.18
CA ALA A 90 5.50 3.49 -0.42
C ALA A 90 4.45 4.35 0.32
N ILE A 91 3.46 3.73 0.97
CA ILE A 91 2.44 4.42 1.78
C ILE A 91 2.95 4.70 3.20
N GLU A 92 3.68 3.77 3.80
CA GLU A 92 4.22 3.89 5.16
C GLU A 92 5.37 4.90 5.22
N SER A 93 6.21 4.97 4.18
CA SER A 93 7.18 6.05 4.06
C SER A 93 6.44 7.35 3.72
N ASP A 94 6.40 8.29 4.67
CA ASP A 94 5.81 9.62 4.44
C ASP A 94 6.47 10.27 3.23
N SER A 95 5.76 10.32 2.10
CA SER A 95 6.28 10.99 0.91
C SER A 95 6.40 12.50 1.18
N PRO A 96 7.54 13.14 0.88
CA PRO A 96 7.70 14.59 1.05
C PRO A 96 6.61 15.40 0.33
N SER A 97 6.15 14.90 -0.82
CA SER A 97 5.05 15.50 -1.58
C SER A 97 3.72 15.48 -0.84
N GLY A 98 3.37 14.37 -0.18
CA GLY A 98 2.16 14.29 0.65
C GLY A 98 2.21 15.23 1.85
N LEU A 99 3.38 15.36 2.49
CA LEU A 99 3.59 16.32 3.58
C LEU A 99 3.45 17.77 3.12
N ILE A 100 4.02 18.14 1.96
CA ILE A 100 3.86 19.46 1.37
C ILE A 100 2.38 19.73 1.08
N LEU A 101 1.68 18.80 0.42
CA LEU A 101 0.27 18.98 0.08
C LEU A 101 -0.61 19.12 1.33
N LYS A 102 -0.42 18.28 2.37
CA LYS A 102 -1.13 18.39 3.65
C LYS A 102 -0.85 19.73 4.33
N LYS A 103 0.40 20.21 4.31
CA LYS A 103 0.75 21.51 4.89
C LYS A 103 0.16 22.66 4.08
N VAL A 104 0.15 22.61 2.75
CA VAL A 104 -0.55 23.61 1.91
C VAL A 104 -2.06 23.58 2.18
N GLU A 105 -2.67 22.39 2.36
CA GLU A 105 -4.09 22.24 2.69
C GLU A 105 -4.46 22.95 3.97
N LYS A 106 -3.62 22.84 5.01
CA LYS A 106 -3.84 23.46 6.32
C LYS A 106 -3.98 24.99 6.24
N TYR A 107 -3.35 25.63 5.25
CA TYR A 107 -3.45 27.07 5.01
C TYR A 107 -4.64 27.44 4.11
N GLY A 108 -5.35 26.46 3.56
CA GLY A 108 -6.58 26.63 2.79
C GLY A 108 -6.42 27.59 1.61
N MET A 109 -7.44 28.43 1.40
CA MET A 109 -7.42 29.46 0.34
C MET A 109 -6.37 30.55 0.58
N ASN A 110 -5.91 30.74 1.82
CA ASN A 110 -4.90 31.74 2.16
C ASN A 110 -3.50 31.36 1.69
N GLY A 111 -3.27 30.09 1.34
CA GLY A 111 -2.00 29.59 0.80
C GLY A 111 -0.84 29.60 1.79
N LEU A 112 0.12 28.70 1.57
CA LEU A 112 1.31 28.56 2.40
C LEU A 112 2.35 29.64 2.02
N PRO A 113 2.79 30.50 2.95
CA PRO A 113 3.80 31.52 2.64
C PRO A 113 5.20 30.91 2.50
N ASN A 114 6.05 31.54 1.69
CA ASN A 114 7.35 30.98 1.30
C ASN A 114 8.34 30.80 2.47
N ASN A 115 8.21 31.59 3.53
CA ASN A 115 9.00 31.48 4.76
C ASN A 115 8.65 30.24 5.60
N GLU A 116 7.38 29.86 5.66
CA GLU A 116 6.88 28.63 6.30
C GLU A 116 7.30 27.36 5.57
N LEU A 117 7.53 27.49 4.26
CA LEU A 117 8.10 26.42 3.46
C LEU A 117 9.57 26.18 3.82
N LYS A 118 10.36 27.25 4.00
CA LYS A 118 11.78 27.15 4.40
C LYS A 118 11.99 26.38 5.70
N GLY A 119 11.08 26.47 6.66
CA GLY A 119 11.14 25.67 7.89
C GLY A 119 10.95 24.16 7.69
N ILE A 120 10.34 23.74 6.58
CA ILE A 120 10.24 22.33 6.15
C ILE A 120 11.50 21.91 5.38
N LEU A 121 12.11 22.88 4.67
CA LEU A 121 13.26 22.70 3.78
C LEU A 121 14.60 22.65 4.51
N THR A 122 14.67 23.04 5.80
CA THR A 122 15.92 23.25 6.54
C THR A 122 16.87 22.04 6.53
N ASN A 123 16.37 20.83 6.23
CA ASN A 123 17.18 19.62 6.21
C ASN A 123 17.35 18.92 4.84
N ASN A 124 16.75 19.37 3.72
CA ASN A 124 16.81 18.56 2.49
C ASN A 124 16.62 19.34 1.18
N ASN A 125 17.68 19.44 0.36
CA ASN A 125 17.62 19.93 -1.03
C ASN A 125 16.58 19.20 -1.90
N THR A 126 16.27 17.94 -1.57
CA THR A 126 15.28 17.11 -2.27
C THR A 126 13.83 17.60 -2.13
N VAL A 127 13.52 18.44 -1.13
CA VAL A 127 12.14 18.94 -0.92
C VAL A 127 11.81 20.09 -1.87
N LEU A 128 12.80 20.90 -2.27
CA LEU A 128 12.63 21.95 -3.29
C LEU A 128 12.32 21.35 -4.66
N GLU A 129 13.10 20.35 -5.09
CA GLU A 129 12.86 19.63 -6.35
C GLU A 129 11.45 19.00 -6.39
N ARG A 130 10.96 18.51 -5.25
CA ARG A 130 9.60 17.95 -5.12
C ARG A 130 8.52 19.02 -5.19
N LEU A 131 8.74 20.20 -4.60
CA LEU A 131 7.81 21.33 -4.74
C LEU A 131 7.74 21.80 -6.20
N GLU A 132 8.89 21.94 -6.85
CA GLU A 132 8.95 22.32 -8.27
C GLU A 132 8.25 21.28 -9.14
N GLY A 133 8.40 19.99 -8.84
CA GLY A 133 7.60 18.91 -9.44
C GLY A 133 6.09 19.12 -9.24
N LEU A 134 5.64 19.42 -8.02
CA LEU A 134 4.22 19.69 -7.73
C LEU A 134 3.68 20.92 -8.46
N ILE A 135 4.52 21.94 -8.69
CA ILE A 135 4.17 23.14 -9.47
C ILE A 135 4.09 22.80 -10.96
N ARG A 136 5.10 22.09 -11.48
CA ARG A 136 5.15 21.63 -12.88
C ARG A 136 3.95 20.75 -13.21
N ASP A 137 3.57 19.85 -12.31
CA ASP A 137 2.45 18.93 -12.47
C ASP A 137 1.09 19.59 -12.17
N LYS A 138 1.07 20.91 -11.91
CA LYS A 138 -0.13 21.72 -11.62
C LYS A 138 -0.91 21.25 -10.39
N ASN A 139 -0.25 20.61 -9.43
CA ASN A 139 -0.84 20.24 -8.13
C ASN A 139 -0.84 21.42 -7.14
N VAL A 140 0.15 22.31 -7.28
CA VAL A 140 0.29 23.54 -6.49
C VAL A 140 0.56 24.71 -7.44
N THR A 141 0.04 25.90 -7.14
CA THR A 141 0.34 27.12 -7.89
C THR A 141 0.92 28.17 -6.97
N LYS A 142 1.80 29.02 -7.49
CA LYS A 142 2.35 30.16 -6.75
C LYS A 142 1.53 31.41 -7.12
N GLN A 143 0.81 31.96 -6.15
CA GLN A 143 0.04 33.20 -6.29
C GLN A 143 0.48 34.18 -5.21
N ASN A 144 0.89 35.40 -5.57
CA ASN A 144 1.31 36.46 -4.63
C ASN A 144 2.35 36.01 -3.59
N GLY A 145 3.34 35.22 -4.00
CA GLY A 145 4.37 34.69 -3.09
C GLY A 145 3.92 33.57 -2.15
N ARG A 146 2.70 33.05 -2.34
CA ARG A 146 2.11 31.97 -1.56
C ARG A 146 1.82 30.76 -2.45
N TYR A 147 1.90 29.57 -1.86
CA TYR A 147 1.59 28.32 -2.54
C TYR A 147 0.14 27.93 -2.26
N VAL A 148 -0.68 27.83 -3.29
CA VAL A 148 -2.10 27.49 -3.22
C VAL A 148 -2.35 26.18 -3.95
N MET A 149 -3.12 25.29 -3.33
CA MET A 149 -3.43 23.99 -3.92
C MET A 149 -4.47 24.10 -5.04
N THR A 150 -4.23 23.38 -6.13
CA THR A 150 -5.21 23.30 -7.22
C THR A 150 -6.28 22.24 -6.95
N ARG A 151 -7.26 22.12 -7.85
CA ARG A 151 -8.23 21.01 -7.82
C ARG A 151 -7.54 19.65 -7.98
N ASN A 152 -6.50 19.57 -8.82
CA ASN A 152 -5.74 18.34 -9.06
C ASN A 152 -4.92 17.96 -7.82
N GLY A 153 -4.27 18.94 -7.18
CA GLY A 153 -3.56 18.72 -5.93
C GLY A 153 -4.47 18.19 -4.82
N ARG A 154 -5.71 18.69 -4.74
CA ARG A 154 -6.72 18.18 -3.80
C ARG A 154 -7.13 16.74 -4.09
N LEU A 155 -7.38 16.39 -5.35
CA LEU A 155 -7.69 15.00 -5.73
C LEU A 155 -6.55 14.04 -5.38
N LEU A 156 -5.31 14.43 -5.66
CA LEU A 156 -4.13 13.66 -5.31
C LEU A 156 -4.01 13.49 -3.79
N LEU A 157 -4.18 14.56 -3.03
CA LEU A 157 -4.15 14.53 -1.57
C LEU A 157 -5.23 13.61 -0.99
N TYR A 158 -6.48 13.71 -1.47
CA TYR A 158 -7.55 12.81 -1.02
C TYR A 158 -7.29 11.36 -1.35
N THR A 159 -6.67 11.06 -2.50
CA THR A 159 -6.28 9.69 -2.86
C THR A 159 -5.24 9.15 -1.88
N ILE A 160 -4.22 9.96 -1.55
CA ILE A 160 -3.18 9.59 -0.58
C ILE A 160 -3.80 9.39 0.81
N LEU A 161 -4.67 10.30 1.25
CA LEU A 161 -5.36 10.22 2.55
C LEU A 161 -6.29 9.01 2.63
N PHE A 162 -7.02 8.72 1.55
CA PHE A 162 -7.89 7.55 1.46
C PHE A 162 -7.09 6.26 1.58
N LEU A 163 -6.02 6.11 0.79
CA LEU A 163 -5.12 4.96 0.89
C LEU A 163 -4.54 4.85 2.29
N ARG A 164 -4.04 5.94 2.88
CA ARG A 164 -3.52 5.94 4.25
C ARG A 164 -4.58 5.54 5.27
N SER A 165 -5.84 5.96 5.12
CA SER A 165 -6.94 5.58 6.01
C SER A 165 -7.26 4.09 5.96
N LEU A 166 -7.00 3.42 4.83
CA LEU A 166 -7.16 1.97 4.71
C LEU A 166 -6.03 1.20 5.42
N PHE A 167 -4.82 1.77 5.45
CA PHE A 167 -3.62 1.10 5.95
C PHE A 167 -3.19 1.54 7.36
N THR A 168 -3.67 2.68 7.85
CA THR A 168 -3.28 3.26 9.15
C THR A 168 -4.53 3.68 9.92
N SER A 169 -4.89 2.91 10.95
CA SER A 169 -6.10 3.10 11.77
C SER A 169 -6.09 4.27 12.77
N ASP A 170 -4.95 4.94 13.05
CA ASP A 170 -4.82 5.63 14.35
C ASP A 170 -4.55 7.15 14.39
N GLU A 171 -4.34 7.91 13.30
CA GLU A 171 -3.76 9.27 13.46
C GLU A 171 -4.40 10.44 12.68
N PHE A 172 -5.69 10.39 12.35
CA PHE A 172 -6.35 11.52 11.66
C PHE A 172 -7.63 12.01 12.36
N ARG A 173 -7.58 12.10 13.68
CA ARG A 173 -8.54 12.87 14.52
C ARG A 173 -7.89 14.04 15.28
N GLY A 174 -6.72 14.52 14.85
CA GLY A 174 -6.03 15.68 15.42
C GLY A 174 -5.80 16.78 14.41
#